data_AF-A0A1G7CIY2-F1
#
_entry.id   AF-A0A1G7CIY2-F1
#
_cell.length_a   1.000
_cell.length_b   1.000
_cell.length_c   1.000
_cell.angle_alpha   90.00
_cell.angle_beta   90.00
_cell.angle_gamma   90.00
#
_symmetry.space_group_name_H-M   'P 1'
#
loop_
_entity.id
_entity.type
_entity.pdbx_description
1 polymer ?
#
loop_
_entity_poly.entity_id
_entity_poly.type
_entity_poly.pdbx_seq_one_letter_code
_entity_poly.pdbx_strand_id
1 'polypeptide(L)'
;MKNRIFMIALLSGVMTVSCQKKDTPISGGNKEVIALEQKDTVKTESTKETKAKEEMAKLPKPYHPEENAEEKLSELQKEAQKENKKIMIQAGGNWCIWCLRFNNFVQSTPELKELVDTNYLYYHLNYSPENKNEKLFAKFGHPEKFGFPVFIVLGKNGKVVHIQDSSVLEEGKGYSLEKVKAFFTKWK
;
A
#
# COMPACT_ATOMS: atom_id res chain seq x y z
N MET A 1 -32.83 -28.89 -24.17
CA MET A 1 -33.87 -28.81 -23.12
C MET A 1 -33.98 -27.35 -22.69
N LYS A 2 -35.05 -26.67 -23.13
CA LYS A 2 -35.37 -25.27 -22.79
C LYS A 2 -36.41 -25.28 -21.68
N ASN A 3 -36.15 -24.59 -20.57
CA ASN A 3 -37.12 -24.27 -19.51
C ASN A 3 -36.50 -23.15 -18.65
N ARG A 4 -37.21 -22.16 -18.13
CA ARG A 4 -38.53 -21.59 -18.39
C ARG A 4 -38.52 -20.23 -17.68
N ILE A 5 -39.03 -19.22 -18.36
CA ILE A 5 -39.28 -17.87 -17.84
C ILE A 5 -40.29 -17.95 -16.69
N PHE A 6 -40.05 -17.21 -15.60
CA PHE A 6 -41.09 -16.78 -14.67
C PHE A 6 -40.96 -15.27 -14.42
N MET A 7 -41.81 -14.52 -15.11
CA MET A 7 -42.27 -13.19 -14.74
C MET A 7 -43.33 -13.35 -13.65
N ILE A 8 -43.20 -12.65 -12.53
CA ILE A 8 -44.33 -12.33 -11.63
C ILE A 8 -44.22 -10.85 -11.27
N ALA A 9 -45.36 -10.18 -11.45
CA ALA A 9 -45.56 -8.75 -11.36
C ALA A 9 -46.02 -8.30 -9.96
N LEU A 10 -45.77 -7.01 -9.69
CA LEU A 10 -46.58 -6.05 -8.93
C LEU A 10 -47.06 -6.43 -7.52
N LEU A 11 -46.69 -5.61 -6.52
CA LEU A 11 -47.71 -4.91 -5.71
C LEU A 11 -47.12 -3.65 -5.05
N SER A 12 -47.84 -2.57 -5.28
CA SER A 12 -47.75 -1.21 -4.75
C SER A 12 -47.96 -1.12 -3.23
N GLY A 13 -47.21 -0.23 -2.57
CA GLY A 13 -47.44 0.15 -1.17
C GLY A 13 -46.72 1.45 -0.81
N VAL A 14 -47.34 2.59 -1.11
CA VAL A 14 -46.94 3.92 -0.63
C VAL A 14 -47.76 4.20 0.62
N MET A 15 -47.12 4.37 1.78
CA MET A 15 -47.73 4.99 2.96
C MET A 15 -46.96 6.26 3.31
N THR A 16 -47.66 7.38 3.14
CA THR A 16 -47.27 8.72 3.54
C THR A 16 -47.52 8.89 5.05
N VAL A 17 -46.47 9.15 5.82
CA VAL A 17 -46.61 9.62 7.21
C VAL A 17 -46.60 11.14 7.22
N SER A 18 -47.71 11.67 7.71
CA SER A 18 -48.07 13.09 7.79
C SER A 18 -47.27 13.81 8.89
N CYS A 19 -46.70 14.96 8.54
CA CYS A 19 -45.98 15.85 9.44
C CYS A 19 -46.98 16.85 10.05
N GLN A 20 -47.17 16.85 11.36
CA GLN A 20 -47.97 17.86 12.06
C GLN A 20 -47.07 18.99 12.60
N LYS A 21 -47.28 20.16 12.00
CA LYS A 21 -46.80 21.48 12.43
C LYS A 21 -47.62 21.96 13.63
N LYS A 22 -46.97 22.56 14.63
CA LYS A 22 -47.59 23.50 15.57
C LYS A 22 -46.70 24.74 15.65
N ASP A 23 -47.19 25.82 15.05
CA ASP A 23 -46.70 27.19 15.25
C ASP A 23 -47.24 27.69 16.61
N THR A 24 -46.59 28.57 17.39
CA THR A 24 -46.63 30.06 17.32
C THR A 24 -45.88 30.63 18.57
N PRO A 25 -45.74 31.97 18.80
CA PRO A 25 -44.59 32.83 18.50
C PRO A 25 -43.93 33.49 19.76
N ILE A 26 -42.85 34.28 19.58
CA ILE A 26 -42.77 35.72 19.94
C ILE A 26 -41.39 36.31 19.58
N SER A 27 -41.49 37.38 18.79
CA SER A 27 -40.63 38.55 18.51
C SER A 27 -39.39 38.85 19.38
N GLY A 28 -38.34 39.35 18.71
CA GLY A 28 -37.31 40.21 19.28
C GLY A 28 -36.10 40.37 18.37
N GLY A 29 -36.08 41.40 17.52
CA GLY A 29 -34.96 41.67 16.61
C GLY A 29 -33.76 42.33 17.29
N ASN A 30 -32.56 42.05 16.78
CA ASN A 30 -31.56 43.07 16.42
C ASN A 30 -30.42 42.47 15.57
N LYS A 31 -29.98 43.27 14.61
CA LYS A 31 -28.88 43.04 13.67
C LYS A 31 -27.55 43.10 14.44
N GLU A 32 -26.65 42.14 14.20
CA GLU A 32 -25.31 42.36 13.66
C GLU A 32 -24.54 41.03 13.60
N VAL A 33 -23.85 40.86 12.46
CA VAL A 33 -22.64 40.08 12.19
C VAL A 33 -22.04 39.29 13.37
N ILE A 34 -21.64 38.03 13.20
CA ILE A 34 -20.35 37.67 12.60
C ILE A 34 -20.41 36.19 12.19
N ALA A 35 -20.01 35.95 10.95
CA ALA A 35 -19.79 34.64 10.37
C ALA A 35 -18.62 33.92 11.05
N LEU A 36 -18.84 32.71 11.60
CA LEU A 36 -17.81 31.70 11.83
C LEU A 36 -18.45 30.30 11.83
N GLU A 37 -18.75 29.77 10.65
CA GLU A 37 -18.79 28.33 10.43
C GLU A 37 -18.02 28.02 9.13
N GLN A 38 -17.28 26.91 9.14
CA GLN A 38 -16.53 26.30 8.02
C GLN A 38 -15.08 26.79 7.78
N LYS A 39 -14.15 26.50 8.71
CA LYS A 39 -12.69 26.56 8.41
C LYS A 39 -11.83 25.45 9.06
N ASP A 40 -12.36 24.27 9.38
CA ASP A 40 -11.54 23.25 10.07
C ASP A 40 -11.23 21.96 9.30
N THR A 41 -11.75 21.75 8.08
CA THR A 41 -11.46 20.51 7.32
C THR A 41 -10.33 20.64 6.29
N VAL A 42 -9.91 21.84 5.90
CA VAL A 42 -8.95 22.02 4.78
C VAL A 42 -7.49 22.19 5.24
N LYS A 43 -7.21 22.63 6.47
CA LYS A 43 -5.83 22.92 6.94
C LYS A 43 -5.02 21.69 7.38
N THR A 44 -5.69 20.57 7.68
CA THR A 44 -5.05 19.38 8.27
C THR A 44 -4.49 18.42 7.22
N GLU A 45 -4.99 18.45 5.98
CA GLU A 45 -4.53 17.58 4.88
C GLU A 45 -3.33 18.18 4.14
N SER A 46 -3.36 19.49 3.86
CA SER A 46 -2.26 20.24 3.22
C SER A 46 -0.92 20.17 4.00
N THR A 47 -0.99 20.11 5.33
CA THR A 47 0.20 19.99 6.19
C THR A 47 0.76 18.57 6.26
N LYS A 48 -0.05 17.52 6.05
CA LYS A 48 0.41 16.12 6.07
C LYS A 48 1.12 15.74 4.76
N GLU A 49 0.58 16.17 3.62
CA GLU A 49 1.20 15.91 2.32
C GLU A 49 2.57 16.59 2.19
N THR A 50 2.68 17.84 2.63
CA THR A 50 3.95 18.59 2.62
C THR A 50 5.01 17.89 3.47
N LYS A 51 4.65 17.44 4.68
CA LYS A 51 5.54 16.68 5.56
C LYS A 51 6.00 15.35 4.97
N ALA A 52 5.09 14.61 4.33
CA ALA A 52 5.43 13.33 3.68
C ALA A 52 6.39 13.54 2.49
N LYS A 53 6.21 14.60 1.69
CA LYS A 53 7.12 14.95 0.59
C LYS A 53 8.51 15.34 1.08
N GLU A 54 8.60 16.16 2.13
CA GLU A 54 9.87 16.52 2.77
C GLU A 54 10.61 15.31 3.35
N GLU A 55 9.89 14.39 3.98
CA GLU A 55 10.46 13.14 4.48
C GLU A 55 10.97 12.27 3.34
N MET A 56 10.16 12.05 2.30
CA MET A 56 10.56 11.26 1.13
C MET A 56 11.83 11.82 0.46
N ALA A 57 12.04 13.14 0.48
CA ALA A 57 13.24 13.76 -0.09
C ALA A 57 14.53 13.43 0.68
N LYS A 58 14.42 13.07 1.97
CA LYS A 58 15.56 12.71 2.83
C LYS A 58 15.86 11.21 2.83
N LEU A 59 14.91 10.39 2.37
CA LEU A 59 15.05 8.93 2.35
C LEU A 59 15.75 8.46 1.06
N PRO A 60 16.53 7.36 1.13
CA PRO A 60 17.12 6.75 -0.06
C PRO A 60 16.09 6.42 -1.14
N LYS A 61 16.50 6.45 -2.41
CA LYS A 61 15.64 6.18 -3.58
C LYS A 61 16.10 4.89 -4.29
N PRO A 62 15.70 3.71 -3.79
CA PRO A 62 16.27 2.44 -4.25
C PRO A 62 15.62 1.88 -5.52
N TYR A 63 14.58 2.52 -6.05
CA TYR A 63 13.86 2.04 -7.23
C TYR A 63 14.38 2.70 -8.50
N HIS A 64 14.60 1.90 -9.54
CA HIS A 64 15.20 2.31 -10.81
C HIS A 64 14.25 1.98 -11.97
N PRO A 65 13.38 2.92 -12.41
CA PRO A 65 12.45 2.69 -13.52
C PRO A 65 13.15 2.34 -14.85
N GLU A 66 14.38 2.81 -15.03
CA GLU A 66 15.24 2.56 -16.19
C GLU A 66 15.81 1.14 -16.26
N GLU A 67 15.77 0.37 -15.17
CA GLU A 67 16.33 -0.97 -15.10
C GLU A 67 15.47 -1.98 -15.88
N ASN A 68 16.13 -2.88 -16.60
CA ASN A 68 15.49 -4.09 -17.11
C ASN A 68 15.33 -5.12 -15.98
N ALA A 69 14.20 -5.03 -15.27
CA ALA A 69 13.92 -5.88 -14.11
C ALA A 69 13.88 -7.39 -14.43
N GLU A 70 13.51 -7.80 -15.65
CA GLU A 70 13.49 -9.21 -16.05
C GLU A 70 14.91 -9.78 -16.14
N GLU A 71 15.81 -9.01 -16.75
CA GLU A 71 17.23 -9.35 -16.83
C GLU A 71 17.87 -9.34 -15.44
N LYS A 72 17.59 -8.30 -14.64
CA LYS A 72 18.13 -8.20 -13.29
C LYS A 72 17.72 -9.37 -12.39
N LEU A 73 16.44 -9.77 -12.44
CA LEU A 73 15.96 -10.93 -11.69
C LEU A 73 16.60 -12.24 -12.16
N SER A 74 16.92 -12.36 -13.46
CA SER A 74 17.65 -13.52 -13.99
C SER A 74 19.08 -13.60 -13.44
N GLU A 75 19.76 -12.45 -13.31
CA GLU A 75 21.08 -12.37 -12.66
C GLU A 75 20.99 -12.76 -11.18
N LEU A 76 20.07 -12.13 -10.44
CA LEU A 76 19.85 -12.41 -9.02
C LEU A 76 19.49 -13.87 -8.78
N GLN A 77 18.73 -14.51 -9.69
CA GLN A 77 18.44 -15.94 -9.59
C GLN A 77 19.70 -16.79 -9.68
N LYS A 78 20.64 -16.46 -10.58
CA LYS A 78 21.91 -17.19 -10.69
C LYS A 78 22.76 -17.00 -9.44
N GLU A 79 22.80 -15.79 -8.90
CA GLU A 79 23.52 -15.48 -7.66
C GLU A 79 22.89 -16.18 -6.45
N ALA A 80 21.56 -16.17 -6.33
CA ALA A 80 20.80 -16.85 -5.28
C ALA A 80 21.11 -18.36 -5.23
N GLN A 81 21.30 -18.99 -6.39
CA GLN A 81 21.69 -20.40 -6.47
C GLN A 81 23.11 -20.65 -5.96
N LYS A 82 24.05 -19.75 -6.30
CA LYS A 82 25.45 -19.83 -5.86
C LYS A 82 25.59 -19.60 -4.35
N GLU A 83 24.91 -18.59 -3.84
CA GLU A 83 24.97 -18.21 -2.42
C GLU A 83 24.01 -19.01 -1.54
N ASN A 84 23.17 -19.86 -2.14
CA ASN A 84 22.10 -20.57 -1.46
C ASN A 84 21.15 -19.64 -0.69
N LYS A 85 20.91 -18.45 -1.22
CA LYS A 85 19.99 -17.44 -0.68
C LYS A 85 18.66 -17.44 -1.41
N LYS A 86 17.62 -16.88 -0.78
CA LYS A 86 16.37 -16.54 -1.45
C LYS A 86 16.46 -15.13 -2.06
N ILE A 87 15.47 -14.74 -2.86
CA ILE A 87 15.37 -13.36 -3.33
C ILE A 87 14.18 -12.73 -2.61
N MET A 88 14.45 -11.64 -1.89
CA MET A 88 13.42 -10.81 -1.30
C MET A 88 13.17 -9.65 -2.26
N ILE A 89 11.95 -9.52 -2.77
CA ILE A 89 11.55 -8.41 -3.61
C ILE A 89 10.64 -7.49 -2.81
N GLN A 90 11.05 -6.23 -2.70
CA GLN A 90 10.17 -5.14 -2.29
C GLN A 90 9.66 -4.46 -3.57
N ALA A 91 8.41 -4.72 -3.94
CA ALA A 91 7.77 -4.07 -5.07
C ALA A 91 7.13 -2.74 -4.63
N GLY A 92 7.33 -1.69 -5.41
CA GLY A 92 6.88 -0.33 -5.08
C GLY A 92 7.58 0.72 -5.93
N GLY A 93 7.69 1.95 -5.42
CA GLY A 93 8.38 3.01 -6.16
C GLY A 93 8.85 4.16 -5.29
N ASN A 94 9.68 5.04 -5.87
CA ASN A 94 10.25 6.21 -5.19
C ASN A 94 9.23 7.27 -4.77
N TRP A 95 7.99 7.17 -5.27
CA TRP A 95 6.83 8.01 -4.95
C TRP A 95 6.05 7.51 -3.72
N CYS A 96 6.38 6.33 -3.20
CA CYS A 96 5.66 5.66 -2.11
C CYS A 96 6.42 5.84 -0.78
N ILE A 97 5.92 6.70 0.11
CA ILE A 97 6.55 6.97 1.40
C ILE A 97 6.71 5.70 2.26
N TRP A 98 5.70 4.82 2.28
CA TRP A 98 5.75 3.56 3.03
C TRP A 98 6.82 2.60 2.51
N CYS A 99 7.08 2.62 1.20
CA CYS A 99 8.12 1.84 0.57
C CYS A 99 9.52 2.34 0.99
N LEU A 100 9.70 3.66 1.01
CA LEU A 100 10.95 4.27 1.42
C LEU A 100 11.21 4.10 2.91
N ARG A 101 10.16 4.20 3.74
CA ARG A 101 10.23 3.92 5.17
C ARG A 101 10.63 2.48 5.45
N PHE A 102 10.06 1.50 4.73
CA PHE A 102 10.42 0.10 4.94
C PHE A 102 11.87 -0.15 4.58
N ASN A 103 12.31 0.31 3.40
CA ASN A 103 13.71 0.18 3.00
C ASN A 103 14.63 0.83 4.03
N ASN A 104 14.37 2.09 4.42
CA ASN A 104 15.18 2.76 5.42
C ASN A 104 15.18 2.01 6.76
N PHE A 105 14.02 1.50 7.20
CA PHE A 105 13.90 0.74 8.45
C PHE A 105 14.76 -0.53 8.42
N VAL A 106 14.71 -1.31 7.34
CA VAL A 106 15.56 -2.50 7.17
C VAL A 106 17.04 -2.14 7.13
N GLN A 107 17.42 -1.12 6.34
CA GLN A 107 18.83 -0.75 6.15
C GLN A 107 19.45 -0.08 7.39
N SER A 108 18.66 0.63 8.19
CA SER A 108 19.15 1.36 9.38
C SER A 108 19.01 0.58 10.69
N THR A 109 18.32 -0.57 10.67
CA THR A 109 18.18 -1.44 11.85
C THR A 109 19.15 -2.61 11.75
N PRO A 110 20.24 -2.65 12.54
CA PRO A 110 21.31 -3.63 12.35
C PRO A 110 20.83 -5.09 12.34
N GLU A 111 19.92 -5.46 13.25
CA GLU A 111 19.42 -6.83 13.31
C GLU A 111 18.57 -7.25 12.11
N LEU A 112 17.84 -6.32 11.49
CA LEU A 112 17.08 -6.60 10.26
C LEU A 112 18.02 -6.67 9.07
N LYS A 113 18.99 -5.75 9.01
CA LYS A 113 19.99 -5.73 7.94
C LYS A 113 20.81 -7.02 7.90
N GLU A 114 21.33 -7.45 9.06
CA GLU A 114 22.08 -8.70 9.16
C GLU A 114 21.23 -9.91 8.74
N LEU A 115 19.98 -9.97 9.21
CA LEU A 115 19.05 -11.03 8.84
C LEU A 115 18.79 -11.05 7.32
N VAL A 116 18.63 -9.89 6.69
CA VAL A 116 18.40 -9.79 5.25
C VAL A 116 19.65 -10.18 4.46
N ASP A 117 20.79 -9.54 4.75
CA ASP A 117 22.05 -9.75 4.02
C ASP A 117 22.53 -11.21 4.08
N THR A 118 22.26 -11.89 5.21
CA THR A 118 22.61 -13.30 5.42
C THR A 118 21.76 -14.25 4.57
N ASN A 119 20.47 -13.97 4.42
CA ASN A 119 19.51 -14.97 3.93
C ASN A 119 18.92 -14.66 2.55
N TYR A 120 19.01 -13.40 2.12
CA TYR A 120 18.35 -12.92 0.92
C TYR A 120 19.28 -12.10 0.04
N LEU A 121 19.04 -12.18 -1.26
CA LEU A 121 19.35 -11.09 -2.19
C LEU A 121 18.17 -10.13 -2.20
N TYR A 122 18.39 -8.90 -1.75
CA TYR A 122 17.32 -7.92 -1.56
C TYR A 122 17.18 -7.00 -2.77
N TYR A 123 16.00 -7.00 -3.39
CA TYR A 123 15.75 -6.33 -4.66
C TYR A 123 14.53 -5.40 -4.61
N HIS A 124 14.62 -4.28 -5.30
CA HIS A 124 13.57 -3.25 -5.37
C HIS A 124 12.95 -3.24 -6.77
N LEU A 125 11.79 -3.88 -6.92
CA LEU A 125 11.08 -3.92 -8.20
C LEU A 125 10.26 -2.64 -8.38
N ASN A 126 10.63 -1.82 -9.38
CA ASN A 126 9.94 -0.57 -9.65
C ASN A 126 8.51 -0.79 -10.18
N TYR A 127 7.58 0.02 -9.69
CA TYR A 127 6.28 0.25 -10.26
C TYR A 127 6.05 1.76 -10.24
N SER A 128 6.08 2.40 -11.42
CA SER A 128 5.87 3.84 -11.55
C SER A 128 5.26 4.18 -12.91
N PRO A 129 4.79 5.42 -13.14
CA PRO A 129 4.29 5.83 -14.45
C PRO A 129 5.28 5.60 -15.60
N GLU A 130 6.58 5.74 -15.34
CA GLU A 130 7.66 5.55 -16.31
C GLU A 130 7.85 4.07 -16.68
N ASN A 131 7.77 3.18 -15.68
CA ASN A 131 7.87 1.74 -15.88
C ASN A 131 7.15 0.97 -14.77
N LYS A 132 6.06 0.29 -15.13
CA LYS A 132 5.26 -0.51 -14.18
C LYS A 132 5.72 -1.96 -14.05
N ASN A 133 6.63 -2.43 -14.90
CA ASN A 133 7.05 -3.83 -14.96
C ASN A 133 5.85 -4.82 -15.06
N GLU A 134 4.81 -4.46 -15.82
CA GLU A 134 3.49 -5.15 -15.82
C GLU A 134 3.60 -6.66 -16.06
N LYS A 135 4.51 -7.09 -16.95
CA LYS A 135 4.75 -8.51 -17.22
C LYS A 135 5.23 -9.29 -15.99
N LEU A 136 6.13 -8.71 -15.21
CA LEU A 136 6.63 -9.32 -13.98
C LEU A 136 5.54 -9.37 -12.90
N PHE A 137 4.77 -8.30 -12.72
CA PHE A 137 3.65 -8.29 -11.79
C PHE A 137 2.60 -9.34 -12.15
N ALA A 138 2.26 -9.48 -13.44
CA ALA A 138 1.39 -10.54 -13.92
C ALA A 138 1.98 -11.94 -13.66
N LYS A 139 3.28 -12.14 -13.93
CA LYS A 139 4.00 -13.39 -13.65
C LYS A 139 3.95 -13.77 -12.16
N PHE A 140 3.96 -12.78 -11.27
CA PHE A 140 3.85 -12.98 -9.82
C PHE A 140 2.40 -13.07 -9.32
N GLY A 141 1.41 -13.08 -10.21
CA GLY A 141 0.00 -13.25 -9.83
C GLY A 141 -0.68 -11.97 -9.31
N HIS A 142 -0.27 -10.83 -9.84
CA HIS A 142 -0.83 -9.51 -9.53
C HIS A 142 -0.75 -9.12 -8.03
N PRO A 143 0.45 -9.11 -7.42
CA PRO A 143 0.62 -8.76 -6.01
C PRO A 143 0.29 -7.29 -5.71
N GLU A 144 0.34 -6.40 -6.70
CA GLU A 144 0.00 -4.98 -6.58
C GLU A 144 -1.43 -4.73 -6.08
N LYS A 145 -2.32 -5.74 -6.13
CA LYS A 145 -3.65 -5.69 -5.54
C LYS A 145 -3.66 -5.44 -4.03
N PHE A 146 -2.56 -5.74 -3.34
CA PHE A 146 -2.39 -5.47 -1.90
C PHE A 146 -1.95 -4.02 -1.62
N GLY A 147 -1.63 -3.23 -2.64
CA GLY A 147 -1.01 -1.92 -2.49
C GLY A 147 0.52 -2.01 -2.40
N PHE A 148 1.14 -0.89 -2.03
CA PHE A 148 2.60 -0.77 -2.00
C PHE A 148 3.11 -0.24 -0.64
N PRO A 149 4.24 -0.77 -0.13
CA PRO A 149 5.02 -1.85 -0.73
C PRO A 149 4.28 -3.20 -0.67
N VAL A 150 4.53 -4.07 -1.64
CA VAL A 150 4.16 -5.49 -1.54
C VAL A 150 5.43 -6.31 -1.62
N PHE A 151 5.52 -7.36 -0.80
CA PHE A 151 6.72 -8.16 -0.73
C PHE A 151 6.52 -9.52 -1.39
N ILE A 152 7.53 -9.96 -2.14
CA ILE A 152 7.51 -11.22 -2.86
C ILE A 152 8.80 -11.95 -2.51
N VAL A 153 8.68 -13.14 -1.94
CA VAL A 153 9.83 -14.01 -1.66
C VAL A 153 9.93 -15.03 -2.77
N LEU A 154 11.02 -15.01 -3.52
CA LEU A 154 11.35 -16.05 -4.48
C LEU A 154 12.33 -17.04 -3.85
N GLY A 155 12.13 -18.33 -4.14
CA GLY A 155 13.14 -19.34 -3.90
C GLY A 155 14.34 -19.14 -4.83
N LYS A 156 15.49 -19.76 -4.52
CA LYS A 156 16.67 -19.77 -5.39
C LYS A 156 16.42 -20.29 -6.82
N ASN A 157 15.33 -21.02 -7.04
CA ASN A 157 14.90 -21.48 -8.36
C ASN A 157 14.02 -20.45 -9.11
N GLY A 158 13.85 -19.23 -8.58
CA GLY A 158 13.04 -18.17 -9.18
C GLY A 158 11.52 -18.35 -9.03
N LYS A 159 11.06 -19.38 -8.29
CA LYS A 159 9.63 -19.58 -8.02
C LYS A 159 9.18 -18.73 -6.86
N VAL A 160 7.97 -18.17 -6.94
CA VAL A 160 7.32 -17.50 -5.82
C VAL A 160 7.07 -18.50 -4.70
N VAL A 161 7.61 -18.20 -3.53
CA VAL A 161 7.42 -18.96 -2.28
C VAL A 161 6.34 -18.30 -1.44
N HIS A 162 6.32 -16.97 -1.39
CA HIS A 162 5.37 -16.21 -0.59
C HIS A 162 5.15 -14.81 -1.14
N ILE A 163 3.94 -14.28 -0.94
CA ILE A 163 3.58 -12.89 -1.19
C ILE A 163 2.99 -12.33 0.09
N GLN A 164 3.49 -11.17 0.53
CA GLN A 164 3.14 -10.56 1.79
C GLN A 164 2.60 -9.15 1.57
N ASP A 165 1.36 -8.94 2.00
CA ASP A 165 0.77 -7.63 2.23
C ASP A 165 1.58 -6.90 3.32
N SER A 166 2.01 -5.66 3.06
CA SER A 166 2.81 -4.89 4.01
C SER A 166 2.03 -4.39 5.22
N SER A 167 0.71 -4.22 5.10
CA SER A 167 -0.12 -3.59 6.14
C SER A 167 -0.06 -4.35 7.46
N VAL A 168 0.12 -5.67 7.41
CA VAL A 168 0.23 -6.51 8.61
C VAL A 168 1.55 -6.30 9.37
N LEU A 169 2.56 -5.69 8.73
CA LEU A 169 3.87 -5.40 9.32
C LEU A 169 3.95 -3.99 9.91
N GLU A 170 2.97 -3.13 9.62
CA GLU A 170 2.96 -1.73 10.02
C GLU A 170 2.72 -1.57 11.53
N GLU A 171 3.25 -0.47 12.06
CA GLU A 171 3.02 0.02 13.42
C GLU A 171 3.25 1.53 13.50
N GLY A 172 2.23 2.26 13.96
CA GLY A 172 2.27 3.71 14.05
C GLY A 172 2.50 4.38 12.68
N LYS A 173 3.64 5.06 12.53
CA LYS A 173 4.04 5.74 11.27
C LYS A 173 5.12 4.97 10.50
N GLY A 174 5.41 3.74 10.89
CA GLY A 174 6.45 2.90 10.29
C GLY A 174 6.09 1.43 10.44
N TYR A 175 7.09 0.60 10.73
CA TYR A 175 6.95 -0.84 10.80
C TYR A 175 7.37 -1.37 12.17
N SER A 176 6.71 -2.44 12.59
CA SER A 176 7.04 -3.13 13.84
C SER A 176 8.28 -3.99 13.63
N LEU A 177 9.29 -3.79 14.49
CA LEU A 177 10.51 -4.59 14.46
C LEU A 177 10.23 -6.09 14.60
N GLU A 178 9.37 -6.45 15.56
CA GLU A 178 9.00 -7.83 15.85
C GLU A 178 8.33 -8.49 14.64
N LYS A 179 7.33 -7.81 14.04
CA LYS A 179 6.58 -8.36 12.90
C LYS A 179 7.46 -8.52 11.66
N VAL A 180 8.31 -7.53 11.37
CA VAL A 180 9.23 -7.57 10.22
C VAL A 180 10.29 -8.66 10.41
N LYS A 181 10.87 -8.77 11.62
CA LYS A 181 11.83 -9.83 11.95
C LYS A 181 11.19 -11.21 11.86
N ALA A 182 9.96 -11.36 12.35
CA ALA A 182 9.21 -12.62 12.24
C ALA A 182 8.93 -12.99 10.79
N PHE A 183 8.56 -12.02 9.95
CA PHE A 183 8.37 -12.21 8.51
C PHE A 183 9.65 -12.74 7.84
N PHE A 184 10.79 -12.05 8.00
CA PHE A 184 12.06 -12.50 7.42
C PHE A 184 12.54 -13.83 8.01
N THR A 185 12.33 -14.07 9.30
CA THR A 185 12.73 -15.34 9.93
C THR A 185 11.90 -16.52 9.43
N LYS A 186 10.61 -16.31 9.19
CA LYS A 186 9.70 -17.36 8.70
C LYS A 186 10.06 -17.80 7.28
N TRP A 187 10.57 -16.89 6.46
CA TRP A 187 10.74 -17.12 5.03
C TRP A 187 12.19 -17.19 4.56
N LYS A 188 13.18 -17.17 5.45
CA LYS A 188 14.59 -17.37 5.08
C LYS A 188 14.84 -18.78 4.54
#